data_AF-A0A8H7NND5-F1
#
_entry.id   AF-A0A8H7NND5-F1
#
_cell.length_a   1.000
_cell.length_b   1.000
_cell.length_c   1.000
_cell.angle_alpha   90.00
_cell.angle_beta   90.00
_cell.angle_gamma   90.00
#
_symmetry.space_group_name_H-M   'P 1'
#
loop_
_entity.id
_entity.type
_entity.pdbx_description
1 polymer ?
#
loop_
_entity_poly.entity_id
_entity_poly.type
_entity_poly.pdbx_seq_one_letter_code
_entity_poly.pdbx_strand_id
1 'polypeptide(L)'
;MSVLDILESKLAFLMEQINSVPVHIQFAGVAVVALVAQTLFFIFLHIVAPKPRAVLSSEKKYVTSQSTSRKPSTPRELPCWYDRWLAERQASEAAEDDTSPTPGIGSIEPAEVRLSVVFPAYNEEDRILPTLEEAVAWLDENIGRTGSAKGAAGKTNKRHAARHAQDGKATGYEIIVVNDGSTDKTVDVALEFSRENKLHDVLRVVSLERNRGKGGGVTHGLRHVRGNMCSLLTRTAPQSSAMLPS
;
A
#
# COMPACT_ATOMS: atom_id res chain seq x y z
N MET A 1 2.42 62.99 -5.83
CA MET A 1 1.25 62.26 -5.28
C MET A 1 1.76 60.93 -4.80
N SER A 2 1.65 60.65 -3.51
CA SER A 2 2.13 59.41 -2.91
C SER A 2 1.33 58.23 -3.46
N VAL A 3 1.93 57.04 -3.51
CA VAL A 3 1.22 55.79 -3.84
C VAL A 3 0.02 55.58 -2.91
N LEU A 4 0.13 56.04 -1.66
CA LEU A 4 -0.94 55.98 -0.66
C LEU A 4 -2.15 56.87 -1.03
N ASP A 5 -1.91 58.10 -1.49
CA ASP A 5 -2.99 59.02 -1.89
C ASP A 5 -3.80 58.48 -3.08
N ILE A 6 -3.11 57.79 -4.00
CA ILE A 6 -3.73 57.14 -5.17
C ILE A 6 -4.57 55.94 -4.71
N LEU A 7 -4.13 55.22 -3.68
CA LEU A 7 -4.86 54.08 -3.14
C LEU A 7 -6.12 54.53 -2.38
N GLU A 8 -6.00 55.55 -1.54
CA GLU A 8 -7.13 56.10 -0.77
C GLU A 8 -8.22 56.68 -1.67
N SER A 9 -7.84 57.46 -2.69
CA SER A 9 -8.79 58.01 -3.66
C SER A 9 -9.51 56.92 -4.46
N LYS A 10 -8.81 55.86 -4.86
CA LYS A 10 -9.42 54.70 -5.53
C LYS A 10 -10.36 53.92 -4.61
N LEU A 11 -10.02 53.75 -3.34
CA LEU A 11 -10.86 53.07 -2.35
C LEU A 11 -12.14 53.87 -2.05
N ALA A 12 -12.03 55.18 -1.89
CA ALA A 12 -13.17 56.07 -1.66
C ALA A 12 -14.16 56.02 -2.84
N PHE A 13 -13.64 56.10 -4.07
CA PHE A 13 -14.45 55.95 -5.27
C PHE A 13 -15.16 54.58 -5.33
N LEU A 14 -14.45 53.49 -4.99
CA LEU A 14 -15.02 52.15 -4.99
C LEU A 14 -16.17 52.00 -3.96
N MET A 15 -15.98 52.55 -2.75
CA MET A 15 -16.99 52.55 -1.69
C MET A 15 -18.26 53.30 -2.09
N GLU A 16 -18.11 54.44 -2.76
CA GLU A 16 -19.25 55.23 -3.25
C GLU A 16 -20.05 54.47 -4.32
N GLN A 17 -19.35 53.77 -5.22
CA GLN A 17 -19.99 52.91 -6.23
C GLN A 17 -20.68 51.69 -5.60
N ILE A 18 -20.14 51.11 -4.53
CA ILE A 18 -20.80 49.99 -3.83
C ILE A 18 -22.08 50.48 -3.16
N ASN A 19 -22.05 51.61 -2.46
CA ASN A 19 -23.19 52.15 -1.71
C ASN A 19 -24.35 52.63 -2.61
N SER A 20 -24.10 52.93 -3.88
CA SER A 20 -25.14 53.32 -4.84
C SER A 20 -25.92 52.13 -5.44
N VAL A 21 -25.42 50.90 -5.24
CA VAL A 21 -26.04 49.67 -5.76
C VAL A 21 -27.06 49.10 -4.75
N PRO A 22 -28.26 48.69 -5.19
CA PRO A 22 -29.23 48.02 -4.32
C PRO A 22 -28.67 46.80 -3.59
N VAL A 23 -29.03 46.65 -2.32
CA VAL A 23 -28.49 45.62 -1.39
C VAL A 23 -28.63 44.19 -1.93
N HIS A 24 -29.72 43.86 -2.64
CA HIS A 24 -29.90 42.52 -3.21
C HIS A 24 -28.88 42.19 -4.32
N ILE A 25 -28.47 43.19 -5.11
CA ILE A 25 -27.43 43.04 -6.13
C ILE A 25 -26.06 42.86 -5.47
N GLN A 26 -25.79 43.57 -4.38
CA GLN A 26 -24.57 43.37 -3.59
C GLN A 26 -24.47 41.95 -3.04
N PHE A 27 -25.55 41.42 -2.44
CA PHE A 27 -25.59 40.03 -1.95
C PHE A 27 -25.41 39.01 -3.08
N ALA A 28 -26.05 39.22 -4.24
CA ALA A 28 -25.86 38.37 -5.41
C ALA A 28 -24.39 38.40 -5.89
N GLY A 29 -23.76 39.58 -5.91
CA GLY A 29 -22.35 39.74 -6.25
C GLY A 29 -21.42 38.98 -5.30
N VAL A 30 -21.65 39.10 -3.98
CA VAL A 30 -20.88 38.36 -2.96
C VAL A 30 -21.07 36.85 -3.14
N ALA A 31 -22.29 36.38 -3.40
CA ALA A 31 -22.56 34.96 -3.63
C ALA A 31 -21.83 34.41 -4.86
N VAL A 32 -21.79 35.18 -5.96
CA VAL A 32 -21.05 34.81 -7.18
C VAL A 32 -19.54 34.76 -6.89
N VAL A 33 -18.97 35.76 -6.21
CA VAL A 33 -17.55 35.77 -5.83
C VAL A 33 -17.22 34.58 -4.94
N ALA A 34 -18.08 34.24 -3.97
CA ALA A 34 -17.89 33.09 -3.10
C ALA A 34 -17.92 31.76 -3.88
N LEU A 35 -18.84 31.60 -4.84
CA LEU A 35 -18.92 30.40 -5.67
C LEU A 35 -17.70 30.25 -6.57
N VAL A 36 -17.23 31.35 -7.16
CA VAL A 36 -15.99 31.38 -7.94
C VAL A 36 -14.80 31.01 -7.06
N ALA A 37 -14.67 31.62 -5.87
CA ALA A 37 -13.60 31.31 -4.94
C ALA A 37 -13.62 29.84 -4.49
N GLN A 38 -14.79 29.28 -4.19
CA GLN A 38 -14.97 27.88 -3.85
C GLN A 38 -14.57 26.94 -5.00
N THR A 39 -14.93 27.30 -6.24
CA THR A 39 -14.58 26.52 -7.43
C THR A 39 -13.08 26.55 -7.69
N LEU A 40 -12.45 27.74 -7.60
CA LEU A 40 -11.01 27.89 -7.72
C LEU A 40 -10.26 27.13 -6.63
N PHE A 41 -10.76 27.17 -5.39
CA PHE A 41 -10.21 26.39 -4.29
C PHE A 41 -10.32 24.88 -4.54
N PHE A 42 -11.47 24.41 -5.03
CA PHE A 42 -11.67 23.00 -5.38
C PHE A 42 -10.73 22.54 -6.51
N ILE A 43 -10.55 23.36 -7.55
CA ILE A 43 -9.60 23.10 -8.63
C ILE A 43 -8.17 23.08 -8.10
N PHE A 44 -7.80 24.05 -7.25
CA PHE A 44 -6.50 24.09 -6.60
C PHE A 44 -6.22 22.81 -5.79
N LEU A 45 -7.20 22.30 -5.04
CA LEU A 45 -7.07 21.03 -4.33
C LEU A 45 -6.82 19.86 -5.27
N HIS A 46 -7.45 19.82 -6.45
CA HIS A 46 -7.23 18.75 -7.44
C HIS A 46 -5.85 18.82 -8.11
N ILE A 47 -5.27 20.02 -8.21
CA ILE A 47 -3.92 20.22 -8.73
C ILE A 47 -2.87 19.83 -7.67
N VAL A 48 -3.09 20.22 -6.40
CA VAL A 48 -2.14 19.97 -5.31
C VAL A 48 -2.20 18.54 -4.80
N ALA A 49 -3.39 17.94 -4.73
CA ALA A 49 -3.61 16.59 -4.23
C ALA A 49 -4.35 15.74 -5.28
N PRO A 50 -3.71 15.42 -6.42
CA PRO A 50 -4.33 14.58 -7.43
C PRO A 50 -4.64 13.21 -6.83
N LYS A 51 -5.87 12.75 -7.07
CA LYS A 51 -6.30 11.41 -6.62
C LYS A 51 -5.39 10.36 -7.25
N PRO A 52 -4.80 9.44 -6.46
CA PRO A 52 -3.94 8.40 -7.01
C PRO A 52 -4.73 7.55 -8.00
N ARG A 53 -4.11 7.20 -9.15
CA ARG A 53 -4.75 6.42 -10.22
C ARG A 53 -5.34 5.10 -9.71
N ALA A 54 -6.32 4.52 -10.39
CA ALA A 54 -6.78 3.16 -10.06
C ALA A 54 -5.70 2.10 -10.37
N VAL A 55 -5.72 0.96 -9.65
CA VAL A 55 -4.82 -0.18 -9.90
C VAL A 55 -5.26 -0.88 -11.18
N LEU A 56 -4.31 -1.23 -12.05
CA LEU A 56 -4.60 -1.95 -13.30
C LEU A 56 -4.74 -3.46 -13.04
N SER A 57 -5.49 -4.16 -13.87
CA SER A 57 -5.65 -5.63 -13.74
C SER A 57 -4.33 -6.39 -13.96
N SER A 58 -3.41 -5.83 -14.75
CA SER A 58 -2.05 -6.37 -14.94
C SER A 58 -1.22 -6.35 -13.65
N GLU A 59 -1.50 -5.40 -12.75
CA GLU A 59 -0.76 -5.16 -11.50
C GLU A 59 -1.24 -6.07 -10.36
N LYS A 60 -2.33 -6.81 -10.55
CA LYS A 60 -2.86 -7.78 -9.58
C LYS A 60 -2.22 -9.16 -9.75
N LYS A 61 -1.00 -9.21 -10.28
CA LYS A 61 -0.28 -10.45 -10.58
C LYS A 61 1.09 -10.43 -9.94
N TYR A 62 1.54 -11.58 -9.46
CA TYR A 62 2.87 -11.75 -8.90
C TYR A 62 3.68 -12.81 -9.66
N VAL A 63 4.99 -12.70 -9.56
CA VAL A 63 5.96 -13.68 -10.02
C VAL A 63 6.84 -14.12 -8.86
N THR A 64 7.36 -15.34 -8.90
CA THR A 64 8.30 -15.87 -7.92
C THR A 64 9.42 -16.66 -8.60
N SER A 65 10.45 -17.02 -7.85
CA SER A 65 11.52 -17.89 -8.34
C SER A 65 11.04 -19.34 -8.44
N GLN A 66 11.58 -20.08 -9.41
CA GLN A 66 11.32 -21.52 -9.56
C GLN A 66 12.60 -22.31 -9.27
N SER A 67 12.45 -23.50 -8.67
CA SER A 67 13.59 -24.39 -8.41
C SER A 67 14.18 -24.98 -9.69
N THR A 68 13.39 -25.10 -10.75
CA THR A 68 13.73 -25.87 -11.97
C THR A 68 14.30 -25.01 -13.10
N SER A 69 14.06 -23.70 -13.09
CA SER A 69 14.44 -22.80 -14.19
C SER A 69 14.95 -21.47 -13.66
N ARG A 70 15.86 -20.84 -14.43
CA ARG A 70 16.33 -19.48 -14.17
C ARG A 70 15.29 -18.42 -14.55
N LYS A 71 14.28 -18.79 -15.36
CA LYS A 71 13.21 -17.86 -15.72
C LYS A 71 12.24 -17.68 -14.54
N PRO A 72 11.67 -16.47 -14.37
CA PRO A 72 10.61 -16.24 -13.39
C PRO A 72 9.41 -17.16 -13.64
N SER A 73 8.61 -17.40 -12.59
CA SER A 73 7.35 -18.11 -12.74
C SER A 73 6.42 -17.40 -13.70
N THR A 74 5.48 -18.15 -14.28
CA THR A 74 4.34 -17.54 -14.95
C THR A 74 3.62 -16.59 -13.97
N PRO A 75 3.15 -15.41 -14.42
CA PRO A 75 2.40 -14.51 -13.57
C PRO A 75 1.15 -15.21 -12.99
N ARG A 76 1.01 -15.19 -11.67
CA ARG A 76 -0.13 -15.76 -10.93
C ARG A 76 -0.98 -14.64 -10.36
N GLU A 77 -2.29 -14.89 -10.24
CA GLU A 77 -3.21 -13.94 -9.61
C GLU A 77 -2.82 -13.70 -8.16
N LEU A 78 -2.81 -12.43 -7.75
CA LEU A 78 -2.50 -11.98 -6.41
C LEU A 78 -3.82 -11.64 -5.68
N PRO A 79 -4.30 -12.50 -4.75
CA PRO A 79 -5.54 -12.26 -4.04
C PRO A 79 -5.52 -10.91 -3.34
N CYS A 80 -6.65 -10.20 -3.37
CA CYS A 80 -6.83 -8.90 -2.75
C CYS A 80 -8.02 -8.97 -1.79
N TRP A 81 -7.76 -8.87 -0.49
CA TRP A 81 -8.85 -8.93 0.51
C TRP A 81 -9.81 -7.74 0.35
N TYR A 82 -9.31 -6.58 -0.07
CA TYR A 82 -10.11 -5.36 -0.24
C TYR A 82 -11.09 -5.45 -1.43
N ASP A 83 -10.66 -6.05 -2.54
CA ASP A 83 -11.52 -6.21 -3.72
C ASP A 83 -12.65 -7.22 -3.43
N ARG A 84 -12.33 -8.30 -2.71
CA ARG A 84 -13.33 -9.26 -2.24
C ARG A 84 -14.36 -8.60 -1.33
N TRP A 85 -13.90 -7.86 -0.31
CA TRP A 85 -14.78 -7.13 0.61
C TRP A 85 -15.69 -6.13 -0.12
N LEU A 86 -15.15 -5.40 -1.11
CA LEU A 86 -15.95 -4.49 -1.93
C LEU A 86 -17.02 -5.23 -2.73
N ALA A 87 -16.69 -6.39 -3.32
CA ALA A 87 -17.64 -7.20 -4.07
C ALA A 87 -18.76 -7.76 -3.18
N GLU A 88 -18.42 -8.23 -1.98
CA GLU A 88 -19.39 -8.70 -0.98
C GLU A 88 -20.33 -7.58 -0.54
N ARG A 89 -19.81 -6.36 -0.32
CA ARG A 89 -20.63 -5.18 -0.01
C ARG A 89 -21.57 -4.80 -1.14
N GLN A 90 -21.08 -4.74 -2.37
CA GLN A 90 -21.91 -4.39 -3.53
C GLN A 90 -23.01 -5.43 -3.76
N ALA A 91 -22.70 -6.72 -3.59
CA ALA A 91 -23.69 -7.79 -3.68
C ALA A 91 -24.77 -7.67 -2.58
N SER A 92 -24.37 -7.26 -1.37
CA SER A 92 -25.29 -7.07 -0.25
C SER A 92 -26.15 -5.82 -0.40
N GLU A 93 -25.59 -4.71 -0.91
CA GLU A 93 -26.34 -3.48 -1.20
C GLU A 93 -27.32 -3.67 -2.37
N ALA A 94 -27.02 -4.57 -3.32
CA ALA A 94 -27.89 -4.90 -4.45
C ALA A 94 -28.99 -5.92 -4.10
N ALA A 95 -28.76 -6.75 -3.08
CA ALA A 95 -29.78 -7.62 -2.51
C ALA A 95 -30.64 -6.78 -1.56
N GLU A 96 -31.73 -6.19 -2.04
CA GLU A 96 -32.73 -5.43 -1.28
C GLU A 96 -33.51 -6.28 -0.24
N ASP A 97 -32.86 -7.23 0.44
CA ASP A 97 -33.47 -8.18 1.34
C ASP A 97 -32.92 -8.03 2.77
N ASP A 98 -33.77 -7.50 3.65
CA ASP A 98 -33.57 -7.27 5.09
C ASP A 98 -33.34 -8.59 5.88
N THR A 99 -33.40 -9.75 5.20
CA THR A 99 -33.14 -11.07 5.76
C THR A 99 -31.77 -11.65 5.40
N SER A 100 -31.02 -10.99 4.52
CA SER A 100 -29.64 -11.37 4.23
C SER A 100 -28.75 -10.92 5.41
N PRO A 101 -27.93 -11.82 6.01
CA PRO A 101 -27.05 -11.42 7.09
C PRO A 101 -26.16 -10.30 6.54
N THR A 102 -26.30 -9.10 7.10
CA THR A 102 -25.44 -7.94 6.82
C THR A 102 -24.02 -8.50 6.72
N PRO A 103 -23.28 -8.30 5.61
CA PRO A 103 -21.99 -8.95 5.41
C PRO A 103 -21.14 -8.59 6.62
N GLY A 104 -21.04 -9.57 7.52
CA GLY A 104 -20.51 -9.30 8.83
C GLY A 104 -19.08 -8.86 8.62
N ILE A 105 -18.59 -8.02 9.51
CA ILE A 105 -17.15 -7.81 9.73
C ILE A 105 -16.39 -9.16 9.95
N GLY A 106 -17.08 -10.32 9.92
CA GLY A 106 -16.72 -11.57 10.55
C GLY A 106 -16.33 -12.75 9.65
N SER A 107 -16.17 -12.63 8.34
CA SER A 107 -15.50 -13.70 7.55
C SER A 107 -14.25 -13.20 6.84
N ILE A 108 -13.30 -12.69 7.62
CA ILE A 108 -11.92 -12.56 7.15
C ILE A 108 -11.43 -13.99 6.85
N GLU A 109 -10.89 -14.23 5.65
CA GLU A 109 -10.31 -15.52 5.30
C GLU A 109 -9.28 -15.97 6.35
N PRO A 110 -9.21 -17.27 6.68
CA PRO A 110 -8.17 -17.74 7.57
C PRO A 110 -6.81 -17.45 6.93
N ALA A 111 -5.91 -16.83 7.70
CA ALA A 111 -4.59 -16.49 7.16
C ALA A 111 -3.84 -17.75 6.70
N GLU A 112 -3.17 -17.63 5.56
CA GLU A 112 -2.32 -18.70 5.01
C GLU A 112 -0.97 -18.75 5.74
N VAL A 113 -0.49 -17.59 6.20
CA VAL A 113 0.81 -17.43 6.85
C VAL A 113 0.70 -16.65 8.16
N ARG A 114 1.70 -16.77 9.03
CA ARG A 114 1.72 -16.01 10.28
C ARG A 114 2.01 -14.53 10.04
N LEU A 115 2.99 -14.25 9.19
CA LEU A 115 3.51 -12.90 8.96
C LEU A 115 3.69 -12.62 7.48
N SER A 116 3.13 -11.51 7.01
CA SER A 116 3.40 -10.94 5.69
C SER A 116 4.29 -9.72 5.81
N VAL A 117 5.44 -9.74 5.15
CA VAL A 117 6.34 -8.59 5.09
C VAL A 117 6.22 -7.94 3.72
N VAL A 118 5.84 -6.66 3.68
CA VAL A 118 5.70 -5.90 2.45
C VAL A 118 6.91 -5.00 2.28
N PHE A 119 7.56 -5.10 1.11
CA PHE A 119 8.74 -4.34 0.74
C PHE A 119 8.45 -3.47 -0.50
N PRO A 120 8.13 -2.17 -0.33
CA PRO A 120 7.99 -1.28 -1.47
C PRO A 120 9.38 -0.98 -2.07
N ALA A 121 9.54 -1.16 -3.38
CA ALA A 121 10.80 -0.98 -4.07
C ALA A 121 10.63 -0.08 -5.30
N TYR A 122 11.48 0.94 -5.42
CA TYR A 122 11.63 1.76 -6.63
C TYR A 122 13.09 2.12 -6.81
N ASN A 123 13.71 1.61 -7.86
CA ASN A 123 15.14 1.77 -8.13
C ASN A 123 16.01 1.46 -6.89
N GLU A 124 15.90 0.23 -6.41
CA GLU A 124 16.49 -0.28 -5.16
C GLU A 124 17.56 -1.37 -5.43
N GLU A 125 18.08 -1.54 -6.65
CA GLU A 125 18.94 -2.68 -7.02
C GLU A 125 20.11 -2.92 -6.04
N ASP A 126 20.78 -1.86 -5.59
CA ASP A 126 21.92 -1.96 -4.66
C ASP A 126 21.50 -2.14 -3.19
N ARG A 127 20.28 -1.72 -2.84
CA ARG A 127 19.81 -1.63 -1.44
C ARG A 127 18.92 -2.80 -1.04
N ILE A 128 18.26 -3.42 -2.00
CA ILE A 128 17.29 -4.49 -1.77
C ILE A 128 17.95 -5.76 -1.21
N LEU A 129 19.12 -6.15 -1.74
CA LEU A 129 19.82 -7.38 -1.33
C LEU A 129 20.16 -7.41 0.15
N PRO A 130 20.99 -6.49 0.69
CA PRO A 130 21.35 -6.54 2.11
C PRO A 130 20.13 -6.41 3.03
N THR A 131 19.08 -5.72 2.58
CA THR A 131 17.84 -5.60 3.36
C THR A 131 17.07 -6.92 3.39
N LEU A 132 17.02 -7.65 2.27
CA LEU A 132 16.40 -8.96 2.19
C LEU A 132 17.21 -10.03 2.95
N GLU A 133 18.54 -9.96 2.91
CA GLU A 133 19.42 -10.84 3.69
C GLU A 133 19.15 -10.71 5.19
N GLU A 134 19.16 -9.48 5.72
CA GLU A 134 18.87 -9.20 7.13
C GLU A 134 17.45 -9.67 7.51
N ALA A 135 16.46 -9.36 6.68
CA ALA A 135 15.07 -9.73 6.95
C ALA A 135 14.85 -11.24 6.93
N VAL A 136 15.38 -11.95 5.93
CA VAL A 136 15.22 -13.41 5.81
C VAL A 136 15.94 -14.12 6.95
N ALA A 137 17.14 -13.69 7.32
CA ALA A 137 17.86 -14.25 8.45
C ALA A 137 17.03 -14.15 9.74
N TRP A 138 16.44 -12.98 10.02
CA TRP A 138 15.57 -12.80 11.17
C TRP A 138 14.30 -13.65 11.08
N LEU A 139 13.64 -13.68 9.91
CA LEU A 139 12.38 -14.41 9.71
C LEU A 139 12.57 -15.92 9.85
N ASP A 140 13.67 -16.46 9.34
CA ASP A 140 14.03 -17.87 9.49
C ASP A 140 14.32 -18.24 10.95
N GLU A 141 14.96 -17.36 11.71
CA GLU A 141 15.27 -17.59 13.13
C GLU A 141 14.03 -17.51 14.04
N ASN A 142 13.12 -16.56 13.77
CA ASN A 142 12.02 -16.20 14.68
C ASN A 142 10.68 -16.81 14.29
N ILE A 143 10.38 -16.94 13.00
CA ILE A 143 9.09 -17.43 12.49
C ILE A 143 9.24 -18.84 11.89
N GLY A 144 10.31 -19.07 11.12
CA GLY A 144 10.52 -20.27 10.31
C GLY A 144 9.70 -20.25 9.01
N ARG A 145 9.98 -21.15 8.07
CA ARG A 145 9.28 -21.22 6.77
C ARG A 145 8.10 -22.19 6.78
N THR A 146 7.05 -21.90 6.01
CA THR A 146 5.95 -22.85 5.77
C THR A 146 6.46 -24.08 5.03
N GLY A 147 6.05 -25.28 5.45
CA GLY A 147 6.35 -26.53 4.72
C GLY A 147 7.78 -27.05 4.78
N SER A 148 8.72 -26.40 5.51
CA SER A 148 10.05 -26.96 5.74
C SER A 148 9.98 -28.09 6.78
N ALA A 149 9.69 -29.30 6.31
CA ALA A 149 9.78 -30.50 7.12
C ALA A 149 11.23 -30.69 7.59
N LYS A 150 11.44 -30.60 8.92
CA LYS A 150 12.56 -31.16 9.67
C LYS A 150 13.96 -30.99 9.04
N GLY A 151 14.56 -29.81 9.21
CA GLY A 151 16.01 -29.67 9.05
C GLY A 151 16.48 -28.28 9.47
N ALA A 152 17.35 -28.22 10.49
CA ALA A 152 18.12 -27.05 10.90
C ALA A 152 17.44 -25.92 11.73
N ALA A 153 16.42 -26.22 12.54
CA ALA A 153 16.06 -25.31 13.64
C ALA A 153 17.04 -25.48 14.81
N GLY A 154 17.81 -24.43 15.11
CA GLY A 154 18.65 -24.33 16.31
C GLY A 154 17.86 -24.65 17.59
N LYS A 155 18.52 -25.25 18.58
CA LYS A 155 17.93 -25.87 19.77
C LYS A 155 17.09 -24.93 20.68
N THR A 156 17.04 -23.63 20.43
CA THR A 156 16.50 -22.63 21.35
C THR A 156 15.01 -22.28 21.19
N ASN A 157 14.38 -22.44 20.00
CA ASN A 157 13.00 -21.96 19.78
C ASN A 157 11.92 -23.04 19.50
N LYS A 158 12.17 -24.31 19.83
CA LYS A 158 11.17 -25.40 19.71
C LYS A 158 9.87 -25.13 20.49
N ARG A 159 9.88 -24.25 21.51
CA ARG A 159 8.72 -23.97 22.37
C ARG A 159 7.63 -23.11 21.70
N HIS A 160 7.99 -22.16 20.82
CA HIS A 160 7.01 -21.26 20.19
C HIS A 160 6.37 -21.89 18.95
N ALA A 161 7.15 -22.58 18.11
CA ALA A 161 6.62 -23.29 16.95
C ALA A 161 5.69 -24.47 17.35
N ALA A 162 6.03 -25.21 18.41
CA ALA A 162 5.19 -26.32 18.90
C ALA A 162 3.89 -25.86 19.56
N ARG A 163 3.87 -24.67 20.20
CA ARG A 163 2.65 -24.09 20.78
C ARG A 163 1.64 -23.64 19.71
N HIS A 164 2.11 -23.12 18.58
CA HIS A 164 1.20 -22.65 17.51
C HIS A 164 0.65 -23.77 16.63
N ALA A 165 1.40 -24.87 16.45
CA ALA A 165 0.94 -26.05 15.72
C ALA A 165 -0.24 -26.78 16.42
N GLN A 166 -0.41 -26.61 17.74
CA GLN A 166 -1.56 -27.17 18.48
C GLN A 166 -2.81 -26.28 18.45
N ASP A 167 -2.71 -25.05 17.95
CA ASP A 167 -3.74 -24.00 18.07
C ASP A 167 -4.47 -23.70 16.73
N GLY A 168 -4.19 -24.46 15.66
CA GLY A 168 -4.73 -24.21 14.32
C GLY A 168 -4.29 -22.88 13.68
N LYS A 169 -3.29 -22.20 14.23
CA LYS A 169 -2.80 -20.90 13.76
C LYS A 169 -1.84 -21.04 12.59
N ALA A 170 -2.00 -20.18 11.59
CA ALA A 170 -1.12 -20.08 10.42
C ALA A 170 0.36 -20.02 10.83
N THR A 171 1.20 -20.74 10.08
CA THR A 171 2.64 -20.82 10.33
C THR A 171 3.41 -20.15 9.21
N GLY A 172 4.70 -19.91 9.43
CA GLY A 172 5.61 -19.35 8.43
C GLY A 172 5.35 -17.90 8.03
N TYR A 173 6.12 -17.42 7.07
CA TYR A 173 6.07 -16.03 6.60
C TYR A 173 6.02 -15.95 5.07
N GLU A 174 5.65 -14.79 4.56
CA GLU A 174 5.77 -14.42 3.16
C GLU A 174 6.42 -13.04 3.03
N ILE A 175 7.09 -12.81 1.91
CA ILE A 175 7.65 -11.51 1.54
C ILE A 175 7.01 -11.07 0.22
N ILE A 176 6.41 -9.89 0.21
CA ILE A 176 5.82 -9.27 -0.98
C ILE A 176 6.67 -8.06 -1.34
N VAL A 177 7.48 -8.19 -2.39
CA VAL A 177 8.23 -7.09 -2.98
C VAL A 177 7.32 -6.38 -3.98
N VAL A 178 6.99 -5.11 -3.74
CA VAL A 178 6.17 -4.29 -4.62
C VAL A 178 7.08 -3.36 -5.41
N ASN A 179 7.41 -3.75 -6.63
CA ASN A 179 8.17 -2.96 -7.57
C ASN A 179 7.28 -1.85 -8.18
N ASP A 180 7.51 -0.60 -7.80
CA ASP A 180 6.75 0.58 -8.22
C ASP A 180 7.21 1.13 -9.58
N GLY A 181 7.35 0.25 -10.57
CA GLY A 181 7.78 0.61 -11.93
C GLY A 181 9.25 1.01 -12.03
N SER A 182 10.14 0.28 -11.35
CA SER A 182 11.59 0.53 -11.45
C SER A 182 12.10 0.36 -12.88
N THR A 183 13.13 1.15 -13.23
CA THR A 183 13.80 1.11 -14.54
C THR A 183 15.14 0.37 -14.50
N ASP A 184 15.52 -0.11 -13.32
CA ASP A 184 16.78 -0.80 -13.04
C ASP A 184 16.56 -2.33 -12.90
N LYS A 185 17.54 -3.06 -12.37
CA LYS A 185 17.48 -4.53 -12.21
C LYS A 185 16.86 -4.98 -10.89
N THR A 186 16.13 -4.11 -10.17
CA THR A 186 15.55 -4.41 -8.85
C THR A 186 14.78 -5.75 -8.83
N VAL A 187 13.95 -6.01 -9.85
CA VAL A 187 13.15 -7.24 -9.95
C VAL A 187 14.03 -8.48 -10.13
N ASP A 188 15.00 -8.40 -11.04
CA ASP A 188 15.89 -9.52 -11.35
C ASP A 188 16.72 -9.90 -10.13
N VAL A 189 17.25 -8.89 -9.43
CA VAL A 189 18.03 -9.05 -8.21
C VAL A 189 17.21 -9.72 -7.10
N ALA A 190 15.96 -9.30 -6.89
CA ALA A 190 15.07 -9.91 -5.90
C ALA A 190 14.71 -11.37 -6.23
N LEU A 191 14.50 -11.68 -7.52
CA LEU A 191 14.19 -13.04 -7.98
C LEU A 191 15.40 -13.96 -7.90
N GLU A 192 16.59 -13.45 -8.21
CA GLU A 192 17.87 -14.16 -8.09
C GLU A 192 18.15 -14.49 -6.61
N PHE A 193 18.00 -13.50 -5.72
CA PHE A 193 18.09 -13.71 -4.27
C PHE A 193 17.10 -14.77 -3.77
N SER A 194 15.86 -14.72 -4.25
CA SER A 194 14.84 -15.72 -3.90
C SER A 194 15.25 -17.13 -4.32
N ARG A 195 15.87 -17.27 -5.49
CA ARG A 195 16.36 -18.56 -6.00
C ARG A 195 17.51 -19.10 -5.14
N GLU A 196 18.51 -18.28 -4.87
CA GLU A 196 19.69 -18.66 -4.09
C GLU A 196 19.33 -19.10 -2.67
N ASN A 197 18.37 -18.41 -2.06
CA ASN A 197 17.91 -18.68 -0.70
C ASN A 197 16.76 -19.70 -0.61
N LYS A 198 16.36 -20.32 -1.73
CA LYS A 198 15.24 -21.28 -1.79
C LYS A 198 13.93 -20.72 -1.21
N LEU A 199 13.65 -19.46 -1.53
CA LEU A 199 12.44 -18.73 -1.12
C LEU A 199 11.33 -18.83 -2.18
N HIS A 200 11.26 -19.98 -2.87
CA HIS A 200 10.24 -20.26 -3.88
C HIS A 200 8.85 -20.15 -3.26
N ASP A 201 7.95 -19.39 -3.89
CA ASP A 201 6.60 -19.06 -3.41
C ASP A 201 6.51 -18.30 -2.06
N VAL A 202 7.60 -18.23 -1.27
CA VAL A 202 7.72 -17.41 -0.05
C VAL A 202 7.98 -15.95 -0.40
N LEU A 203 8.89 -15.68 -1.34
CA LEU A 203 9.15 -14.33 -1.86
C LEU A 203 8.40 -14.14 -3.18
N ARG A 204 7.49 -13.18 -3.19
CA ARG A 204 6.65 -12.82 -4.35
C ARG A 204 6.98 -11.40 -4.78
N VAL A 205 7.22 -11.21 -6.07
CA VAL A 205 7.46 -9.90 -6.66
C VAL A 205 6.24 -9.48 -7.45
N VAL A 206 5.76 -8.28 -7.19
CA VAL A 206 4.61 -7.65 -7.82
C VAL A 206 5.11 -6.39 -8.52
N SER A 207 4.92 -6.30 -9.83
CA SER A 207 5.39 -5.17 -10.63
C SER A 207 4.23 -4.28 -11.05
N LEU A 208 4.30 -3.02 -10.65
CA LEU A 208 3.41 -1.97 -11.10
C LEU A 208 3.86 -1.47 -12.48
N GLU A 209 2.91 -1.25 -13.38
CA GLU A 209 3.19 -0.84 -14.76
C GLU A 209 3.72 0.59 -14.83
N ARG A 210 3.25 1.45 -13.93
CA ARG A 210 3.69 2.83 -13.79
C ARG A 210 3.84 3.18 -12.33
N ASN A 211 4.86 3.97 -12.01
CA ASN A 211 5.09 4.45 -10.65
C ASN A 211 3.83 5.12 -10.06
N ARG A 212 3.45 4.75 -8.84
CA ARG A 212 2.31 5.27 -8.06
C ARG A 212 2.76 6.01 -6.80
N GLY A 213 4.07 6.23 -6.66
CA GLY A 213 4.70 6.72 -5.46
C GLY A 213 4.70 5.69 -4.33
N LYS A 214 5.49 5.99 -3.29
CA LYS A 214 5.69 5.12 -2.12
C LYS A 214 4.37 4.69 -1.46
N GLY A 215 3.43 5.63 -1.27
CA GLY A 215 2.11 5.33 -0.71
C GLY A 215 1.30 4.36 -1.56
N GLY A 216 1.43 4.46 -2.89
CA GLY A 216 0.83 3.51 -3.83
C GLY A 216 1.40 2.11 -3.68
N GLY A 217 2.73 1.97 -3.63
CA GLY A 217 3.40 0.69 -3.44
C GLY A 217 3.07 0.02 -2.09
N VAL A 218 3.09 0.79 -1.00
CA VAL A 218 2.72 0.32 0.35
C VAL A 218 1.26 -0.14 0.38
N THR A 219 0.33 0.69 -0.08
CA THR A 219 -1.10 0.38 -0.10
C THR A 219 -1.39 -0.85 -0.94
N HIS A 220 -0.72 -0.97 -2.09
CA HIS A 220 -0.85 -2.12 -2.97
C HIS A 220 -0.40 -3.40 -2.23
N GLY A 221 0.80 -3.42 -1.66
CA GLY A 221 1.30 -4.59 -0.93
C GLY A 221 0.39 -4.99 0.24
N LEU A 222 -0.06 -4.03 1.05
CA LEU A 222 -0.95 -4.28 2.20
C LEU A 222 -2.34 -4.82 1.82
N ARG A 223 -2.83 -4.54 0.60
CA ARG A 223 -4.09 -5.12 0.10
C ARG A 223 -3.97 -6.58 -0.30
N HIS A 224 -2.75 -7.06 -0.49
CA HIS A 224 -2.43 -8.37 -1.04
C HIS A 224 -1.72 -9.31 -0.04
N VAL A 225 -1.64 -8.90 1.24
CA VAL A 225 -1.13 -9.74 2.32
C VAL A 225 -2.10 -10.87 2.66
N ARG A 226 -1.56 -12.02 3.04
CA ARG A 226 -2.31 -13.22 3.46
C ARG A 226 -2.02 -13.64 4.89
N GLY A 227 -1.23 -12.84 5.59
CA GLY A 227 -0.76 -13.13 6.94
C GLY A 227 -1.71 -12.65 8.02
N ASN A 228 -1.69 -13.35 9.16
CA ASN A 228 -2.37 -12.89 10.38
C ASN A 228 -1.84 -11.53 10.85
N MET A 229 -0.55 -11.30 10.64
CA MET A 229 0.13 -10.04 10.94
C MET A 229 0.79 -9.54 9.66
N CYS A 230 0.83 -8.22 9.48
CA CYS A 230 1.60 -7.60 8.40
C CYS A 230 2.62 -6.62 8.97
N SER A 231 3.79 -6.55 8.33
CA SER A 231 4.83 -5.57 8.64
C SER A 231 5.31 -4.91 7.35
N LEU A 232 5.65 -3.63 7.45
CA LEU A 232 6.25 -2.87 6.36
C LEU A 232 7.75 -2.77 6.59
N LEU A 233 8.51 -3.26 5.62
CA LEU A 233 9.96 -3.17 5.65
C LEU A 233 10.40 -2.01 4.76
N THR A 234 10.93 -0.94 5.36
CA THR A 234 11.54 0.19 4.68
C THR A 234 12.87 0.48 5.35
N ARG A 235 13.98 0.50 4.58
CA ARG A 235 15.28 0.85 5.13
C ARG A 235 15.43 2.37 5.16
N THR A 236 15.10 3.00 6.28
CA THR A 236 15.45 4.40 6.55
C THR A 236 16.67 4.46 7.47
N ALA A 237 17.88 4.22 6.94
CA ALA A 237 19.17 4.37 7.65
C ALA A 237 19.32 3.53 8.97
N PRO A 238 20.49 3.47 9.63
CA PRO A 238 20.91 2.27 10.34
C PRO A 238 20.34 2.12 11.77
N GLN A 239 20.09 0.85 12.12
CA GLN A 239 20.08 0.27 13.47
C GLN A 239 19.08 0.85 14.48
N SER A 240 17.96 0.17 14.69
CA SER A 240 17.64 -0.37 16.02
C SER A 240 16.61 -1.49 15.92
N SER A 241 16.77 -2.47 16.79
CA SER A 241 16.11 -3.75 16.96
C SER A 241 14.59 -3.71 17.24
N ALA A 242 13.86 -2.72 16.72
CA ALA A 242 12.43 -2.51 16.99
C ALA A 242 11.50 -3.05 15.89
N MET A 243 12.03 -3.74 14.88
CA MET A 243 11.32 -3.86 13.60
C MET A 243 10.24 -4.95 13.53
N LEU A 244 10.23 -5.90 14.48
CA LEU A 244 9.32 -7.04 14.45
C LEU A 244 8.85 -7.38 15.86
N PRO A 245 7.55 -7.69 16.05
CA PRO A 245 6.97 -7.93 17.37
C PRO A 245 7.67 -9.10 18.08
N SER A 246 7.95 -8.91 19.36
CA SER A 246 8.58 -9.90 20.26
C SER A 246 7.67 -11.08 20.59
#